data_AF-A0A560QHN7-F1
#
_entry.id   AF-A0A560QHN7-F1
#
_cell.length_a   1.000
_cell.length_b   1.000
_cell.length_c   1.000
_cell.angle_alpha   90.00
_cell.angle_beta   90.00
_cell.angle_gamma   90.00
#
_symmetry.space_group_name_H-M   'P 1'
#
loop_
_entity.id
_entity.type
_entity.pdbx_description
1 polymer ?
#
loop_
_entity_poly.entity_id
_entity_poly.type
_entity_poly.pdbx_seq_one_letter_code
_entity_poly.pdbx_strand_id
1 'polypeptide(L)'
;MEGLDSESITRDAAITAIAKESGLTRAEIEIRYDLVMSYHAAVSALAGLYGLQSLAYEIPSPSKGANGGVRAPVANPTPAQIATADRLGVDPRWVKPDGSPDWPTKANNGFDGGFNGPPTITALQPGHTFDRYDGRFDEKGNFTDQGKFVAPIDVPFDQRALPDSSLKSPYRQYEVLKPIPEVNSGNAAPWFGKPGMGTQYQLPMSIDELVKEGFIKPIK
;
A
#
# COMPACT_ATOMS: atom_id res chain seq x y z
N MET A 1 42.38 16.38 -2.75
CA MET A 1 41.65 15.35 -1.98
C MET A 1 40.18 15.58 -2.30
N GLU A 2 39.74 15.24 -3.51
CA GLU A 2 39.34 13.90 -3.98
C GLU A 2 38.21 13.28 -3.16
N GLY A 3 37.13 12.91 -3.86
CA GLY A 3 36.18 11.89 -3.43
C GLY A 3 34.71 12.34 -3.32
N LEU A 4 34.05 12.58 -4.45
CA LEU A 4 32.62 12.23 -4.59
C LEU A 4 32.47 11.51 -5.92
N ASP A 5 32.70 10.20 -5.88
CA ASP A 5 32.67 9.30 -7.02
C ASP A 5 31.22 8.98 -7.47
N SER A 6 31.08 8.88 -8.79
CA SER A 6 30.08 8.16 -9.62
C SER A 6 28.82 7.66 -8.89
N GLU A 7 27.63 8.26 -9.05
CA GLU A 7 26.67 7.88 -10.12
C GLU A 7 25.56 8.95 -10.32
N SER A 8 25.85 10.23 -10.12
CA SER A 8 24.93 11.31 -10.54
C SER A 8 24.95 11.40 -12.08
N ILE A 9 24.07 10.66 -12.75
CA ILE A 9 23.86 10.80 -14.19
C ILE A 9 23.41 12.25 -14.45
N THR A 10 24.24 13.02 -15.13
CA THR A 10 23.89 14.40 -15.52
C THR A 10 22.68 14.39 -16.46
N ARG A 11 21.85 15.44 -16.42
CA ARG A 11 20.63 15.60 -17.26
C ARG A 11 20.88 15.22 -18.73
N ASP A 12 22.01 15.64 -19.28
CA ASP A 12 22.40 15.35 -20.66
C ASP A 12 22.71 13.87 -20.91
N ALA A 13 23.32 13.16 -19.94
CA ALA A 13 23.58 11.73 -20.05
C ALA A 13 22.29 10.91 -19.98
N ALA A 14 21.35 11.30 -19.12
CA ALA A 14 20.04 10.65 -19.02
C ALA A 14 19.21 10.85 -20.30
N ILE A 15 19.16 12.09 -20.81
CA ILE A 15 18.42 12.42 -22.04
C ILE A 15 19.01 11.69 -23.25
N THR A 16 20.35 11.62 -23.35
CA THR A 16 21.03 10.96 -24.46
C THR A 16 20.82 9.44 -24.45
N ALA A 17 20.83 8.80 -23.27
CA ALA A 17 20.57 7.37 -23.15
C ALA A 17 19.13 7.03 -23.55
N ILE A 18 18.15 7.81 -23.06
CA ILE A 18 16.72 7.59 -23.35
C ILE A 18 16.42 7.83 -24.84
N ALA A 19 17.07 8.79 -25.48
CA ALA A 19 16.89 9.06 -26.91
C ALA A 19 17.38 7.92 -27.80
N LYS A 20 18.48 7.28 -27.41
CA LYS A 20 19.07 6.18 -28.15
C LYS A 20 18.24 4.89 -28.10
N GLU A 21 17.46 4.71 -27.04
CA GLU A 21 16.65 3.50 -26.82
C GLU A 21 15.17 3.63 -27.24
N SER A 22 14.61 4.85 -27.20
CA SER A 22 13.17 5.05 -27.42
C SER A 22 12.78 5.43 -28.86
N GLY A 23 13.74 5.83 -29.70
CA GLY A 23 13.47 6.34 -31.05
C GLY A 23 12.71 7.67 -31.09
N LEU A 24 12.49 8.31 -29.93
CA LEU A 24 11.85 9.61 -29.80
C LEU A 24 12.85 10.74 -30.03
N THR A 25 12.36 11.89 -30.48
CA THR A 25 13.24 13.03 -30.74
C THR A 25 13.75 13.63 -29.42
N ARG A 26 14.97 14.20 -29.45
CA ARG A 26 15.60 14.80 -28.27
C ARG A 26 14.70 15.84 -27.58
N ALA A 27 13.95 16.62 -28.34
CA ALA A 27 13.02 17.62 -27.83
C ALA A 27 11.84 17.00 -27.06
N GLU A 28 11.30 15.86 -27.51
CA GLU A 28 10.20 15.17 -26.81
C GLU A 28 10.66 14.56 -25.48
N ILE A 29 11.91 14.15 -25.41
CA ILE A 29 12.52 13.59 -24.19
C ILE A 29 12.88 14.69 -23.21
N GLU A 30 13.38 15.82 -23.68
CA GLU A 30 13.63 17.01 -22.86
C GLU A 30 12.34 17.50 -22.17
N ILE A 31 11.21 17.55 -22.89
CA ILE A 31 9.90 17.90 -22.29
C ILE A 31 9.49 16.92 -21.19
N ARG A 32 9.66 15.60 -21.42
CA ARG A 32 9.28 14.57 -20.44
C ARG A 32 10.22 14.57 -19.24
N TYR A 33 11.50 14.77 -19.47
CA TYR A 33 12.50 14.87 -18.40
C TYR A 33 12.26 16.12 -17.55
N ASP A 34 11.99 17.28 -18.16
CA ASP A 34 11.68 18.52 -17.44
C ASP A 34 10.35 18.45 -16.68
N LEU A 35 9.35 17.72 -17.19
CA LEU A 35 8.10 17.46 -16.46
C LEU A 35 8.33 16.60 -15.20
N VAL A 36 9.12 15.53 -15.31
CA VAL A 36 9.43 14.65 -14.17
C VAL A 36 10.32 15.38 -13.15
N MET A 37 11.30 16.14 -13.62
CA MET A 37 12.20 16.90 -12.76
C MET A 37 11.53 18.13 -12.13
N SER A 38 10.57 18.78 -12.80
CA SER A 38 9.76 19.84 -12.17
C SER A 38 8.84 19.29 -11.08
N TYR A 39 8.33 18.05 -11.22
CA TYR A 39 7.67 17.36 -10.11
C TYR A 39 8.62 17.10 -8.94
N HIS A 40 9.85 16.64 -9.20
CA HIS A 40 10.85 16.39 -8.16
C HIS A 40 11.34 17.68 -7.48
N ALA A 41 11.52 18.75 -8.26
CA ALA A 41 11.92 20.07 -7.77
C ALA A 41 10.79 20.77 -7.01
N ALA A 42 9.52 20.64 -7.43
CA ALA A 42 8.38 21.17 -6.69
C ALA A 42 8.22 20.49 -5.33
N VAL A 43 8.39 19.17 -5.26
CA VAL A 43 8.38 18.40 -4.00
C VAL A 43 9.56 18.80 -3.09
N SER A 44 10.74 19.01 -3.67
CA SER A 44 11.95 19.38 -2.89
C SER A 44 11.97 20.85 -2.47
N ALA A 45 11.45 21.77 -3.28
CA ALA A 45 11.30 23.18 -2.94
C ALA A 45 10.24 23.38 -1.85
N LEU A 46 9.15 22.58 -1.85
CA LEU A 46 8.20 22.51 -0.74
C LEU A 46 8.86 22.04 0.55
N ALA A 47 9.67 20.97 0.50
CA ALA A 47 10.40 20.49 1.68
C ALA A 47 11.44 21.50 2.19
N GLY A 48 12.10 22.24 1.29
CA GLY A 48 13.08 23.28 1.62
C GLY A 48 12.47 24.58 2.17
N LEU A 49 11.30 25.00 1.68
CA LEU A 49 10.61 26.20 2.18
C LEU A 49 10.08 26.02 3.61
N TYR A 50 9.63 24.82 3.99
CA TYR A 50 9.10 24.57 5.35
C TYR A 50 10.19 24.44 6.43
N GLY A 51 11.47 24.52 6.06
CA GLY A 51 12.61 24.35 6.97
C GLY A 51 13.18 25.63 7.60
N LEU A 52 12.82 26.83 7.14
CA LEU A 52 13.41 28.09 7.63
C LEU A 52 12.37 29.21 7.73
N GLN A 53 12.19 29.69 8.97
CA GLN A 53 11.55 30.94 9.44
C GLN A 53 10.17 30.82 10.12
N SER A 54 10.26 30.78 11.44
CA SER A 54 9.28 31.28 12.39
C SER A 54 9.03 32.79 12.20
N LEU A 55 7.88 33.17 11.64
CA LEU A 55 7.12 34.40 12.00
C LEU A 55 5.63 34.14 11.73
N ALA A 56 4.79 34.58 12.66
CA ALA A 56 3.38 34.24 12.78
C ALA A 56 2.57 34.40 11.48
N TYR A 57 1.86 33.34 11.07
CA TYR A 57 0.86 33.38 10.01
C TYR A 57 -0.32 32.48 10.41
N GLU A 58 -1.53 33.02 10.32
CA GLU A 58 -2.78 32.35 10.72
C GLU A 58 -2.90 30.96 10.08
N ILE A 59 -3.25 29.98 10.92
CA ILE A 59 -3.45 28.59 10.53
C ILE A 59 -4.58 28.52 9.50
N PRO A 60 -4.33 28.15 8.22
CA PRO A 60 -5.40 27.82 7.30
C PRO A 60 -5.98 26.47 7.76
N SER A 61 -7.30 26.45 7.92
CA SER A 61 -8.06 25.28 8.38
C SER A 61 -7.72 24.01 7.59
N PRO A 62 -7.70 22.83 8.23
CA PRO A 62 -7.30 21.59 7.60
C PRO A 62 -8.22 21.26 6.42
N SER A 63 -7.61 21.01 5.27
CA SER A 63 -8.26 20.42 4.09
C SER A 63 -8.99 19.15 4.49
N LYS A 64 -10.29 19.08 4.19
CA LYS A 64 -11.17 17.93 4.38
C LYS A 64 -10.61 16.68 3.67
N GLY A 65 -9.90 15.82 4.39
CA GLY A 65 -9.41 14.55 3.85
C GLY A 65 -8.48 13.78 4.79
N ALA A 66 -8.89 13.50 6.04
CA ALA A 66 -8.15 12.61 6.94
C ALA A 66 -8.96 12.09 8.16
N ASN A 67 -10.29 11.92 8.07
CA ASN A 67 -11.12 11.39 9.17
C ASN A 67 -11.42 9.89 9.03
N GLY A 68 -10.54 9.10 8.42
CA GLY A 68 -10.76 7.66 8.16
C GLY A 68 -10.72 6.75 9.40
N GLY A 69 -10.04 7.18 10.47
CA GLY A 69 -9.82 6.33 11.66
C GLY A 69 -10.80 6.54 12.82
N VAL A 70 -11.52 7.67 12.90
CA VAL A 70 -12.36 8.01 14.05
C VAL A 70 -13.83 7.79 13.70
N ARG A 71 -14.28 6.55 13.86
CA ARG A 71 -15.71 6.20 13.80
C ARG A 71 -16.34 6.36 15.17
N ALA A 72 -17.53 6.95 15.24
CA ALA A 72 -18.29 7.03 16.48
C ALA A 72 -18.65 5.62 16.97
N PRO A 73 -18.67 5.37 18.30
CA PRO A 73 -19.21 4.13 18.86
C PRO A 73 -20.68 3.92 18.45
N VAL A 74 -21.08 2.66 18.28
CA VAL A 74 -22.49 2.29 18.07
C VAL A 74 -23.18 2.23 19.43
N ALA A 75 -24.19 3.07 19.66
CA ALA A 75 -24.85 3.18 20.97
C ALA A 75 -25.63 1.92 21.39
N ASN A 76 -26.25 1.21 20.43
CA ASN A 76 -27.02 -0.01 20.66
C ASN A 76 -26.71 -1.03 19.55
N PRO A 77 -25.56 -1.73 19.60
CA PRO A 77 -25.19 -2.69 18.57
C PRO A 77 -26.15 -3.89 18.58
N THR A 78 -26.48 -4.41 17.39
CA THR A 78 -27.31 -5.62 17.27
C THR A 78 -26.55 -6.84 17.79
N PRO A 79 -27.24 -7.93 18.18
CA PRO A 79 -26.57 -9.18 18.55
C PRO A 79 -25.65 -9.72 17.44
N ALA A 80 -26.02 -9.54 16.17
CA ALA A 80 -25.19 -9.91 15.02
C ALA A 80 -23.92 -9.06 14.93
N GLN A 81 -24.01 -7.76 15.20
CA GLN A 81 -22.84 -6.88 15.27
C GLN A 81 -21.89 -7.31 16.38
N ILE A 82 -22.40 -7.56 17.58
CA ILE A 82 -21.60 -8.02 18.73
C ILE A 82 -20.89 -9.33 18.40
N ALA A 83 -21.63 -10.33 17.90
CA ALA A 83 -21.06 -11.65 17.59
C ALA A 83 -19.94 -11.58 16.53
N THR A 84 -20.11 -10.77 15.48
CA THR A 84 -19.06 -10.58 14.47
C THR A 84 -17.89 -9.77 15.02
N ALA A 85 -18.15 -8.73 15.80
CA ALA A 85 -17.12 -7.90 16.41
C ALA A 85 -16.21 -8.74 17.32
N ASP A 86 -16.79 -9.58 18.17
CA ASP A 86 -16.07 -10.52 19.04
C ASP A 86 -15.25 -11.53 18.23
N ARG A 87 -15.84 -12.09 17.16
CA ARG A 87 -15.14 -13.03 16.27
C ARG A 87 -13.92 -12.39 15.60
N LEU A 88 -14.06 -11.15 15.16
CA LEU A 88 -13.02 -10.39 14.46
C LEU A 88 -12.00 -9.75 15.42
N GLY A 89 -12.34 -9.63 16.71
CA GLY A 89 -11.55 -8.87 17.68
C GLY A 89 -11.52 -7.38 17.35
N VAL A 90 -12.67 -6.78 17.07
CA VAL A 90 -12.81 -5.34 16.75
C VAL A 90 -13.98 -4.74 17.51
N ASP A 91 -14.02 -3.40 17.61
CA ASP A 91 -15.20 -2.70 18.15
C ASP A 91 -16.42 -2.86 17.21
N PRO A 92 -17.66 -3.02 17.74
CA PRO A 92 -18.88 -3.13 16.93
C PRO A 92 -19.11 -2.02 15.89
N ARG A 93 -18.49 -0.84 16.03
CA ARG A 93 -18.52 0.24 15.02
C ARG A 93 -17.90 -0.13 13.68
N TRP A 94 -17.17 -1.23 13.61
CA TRP A 94 -16.58 -1.76 12.38
C TRP A 94 -17.40 -2.89 11.77
N VAL A 95 -18.62 -3.12 12.28
CA VAL A 95 -19.54 -4.13 11.79
C VAL A 95 -20.84 -3.45 11.38
N LYS A 96 -21.33 -3.77 10.18
CA LYS A 96 -22.60 -3.24 9.66
C LYS A 96 -23.80 -3.82 10.44
N PRO A 97 -24.99 -3.19 10.39
CA PRO A 97 -26.17 -3.70 11.08
C PRO A 97 -26.56 -5.14 10.72
N ASP A 98 -26.24 -5.58 9.50
CA ASP A 98 -26.45 -6.95 9.01
C ASP A 98 -25.45 -7.99 9.54
N GLY A 99 -24.47 -7.56 10.36
CA GLY A 99 -23.45 -8.42 10.95
C GLY A 99 -22.23 -8.66 10.06
N SER A 100 -22.16 -8.05 8.87
CA SER A 100 -20.97 -8.14 8.00
C SER A 100 -19.88 -7.15 8.45
N PRO A 101 -18.59 -7.48 8.27
CA PRO A 101 -17.51 -6.53 8.52
C PRO A 101 -17.64 -5.31 7.58
N ASP A 102 -17.51 -4.11 8.12
CA ASP A 102 -17.52 -2.89 7.32
C ASP A 102 -16.10 -2.54 6.87
N TRP A 103 -15.69 -3.04 5.70
CA TRP A 103 -14.38 -2.77 5.10
C TRP A 103 -14.28 -1.35 4.52
N PRO A 104 -13.07 -0.78 4.41
CA PRO A 104 -12.85 0.51 3.75
C PRO A 104 -13.26 0.46 2.28
N THR A 105 -14.08 1.43 1.88
CA THR A 105 -14.58 1.66 0.52
C THR A 105 -14.67 3.17 0.30
N LYS A 106 -14.77 3.59 -0.97
CA LYS A 106 -15.05 5.00 -1.30
C LYS A 106 -16.30 5.56 -0.61
N ALA A 107 -17.29 4.71 -0.31
CA ALA A 107 -18.55 5.13 0.31
C ALA A 107 -18.46 5.39 1.82
N ASN A 108 -17.41 4.91 2.50
CA ASN A 108 -17.26 5.02 3.96
C ASN A 108 -15.89 5.56 4.38
N ASN A 109 -15.35 6.49 3.58
CA ASN A 109 -14.10 7.23 3.83
C ASN A 109 -12.81 6.40 3.69
N GLY A 110 -12.87 5.24 3.03
CA GLY A 110 -11.71 4.52 2.51
C GLY A 110 -11.57 4.66 0.99
N PHE A 111 -10.74 3.83 0.39
CA PHE A 111 -10.68 3.63 -1.06
C PHE A 111 -10.90 2.15 -1.41
N ASP A 112 -11.22 1.84 -2.67
CA ASP A 112 -11.42 0.46 -3.11
C ASP A 112 -10.18 -0.38 -2.81
N GLY A 113 -10.33 -1.61 -2.32
CA GLY A 113 -9.20 -2.44 -1.87
C GLY A 113 -8.55 -1.98 -0.56
N GLY A 114 -9.17 -1.05 0.16
CA GLY A 114 -8.72 -0.59 1.47
C GLY A 114 -7.47 0.29 1.47
N PHE A 115 -7.18 0.93 0.34
CA PHE A 115 -6.11 1.92 0.27
C PHE A 115 -6.50 3.26 0.92
N ASN A 116 -5.51 3.99 1.41
CA ASN A 116 -5.61 5.37 1.89
C ASN A 116 -5.50 6.37 0.73
N GLY A 117 -6.42 6.25 -0.23
CA GLY A 117 -6.42 7.00 -1.48
C GLY A 117 -6.16 6.13 -2.72
N PRO A 118 -6.11 6.73 -3.92
CA PRO A 118 -5.88 6.00 -5.15
C PRO A 118 -4.54 5.27 -5.15
N PRO A 119 -4.49 3.95 -5.43
CA PRO A 119 -3.22 3.24 -5.56
C PRO A 119 -2.50 3.64 -6.85
N THR A 120 -1.19 3.43 -6.87
CA THR A 120 -0.36 3.50 -8.07
C THR A 120 -0.15 2.11 -8.65
N ILE A 121 -0.08 2.00 -9.98
CA ILE A 121 0.24 0.73 -10.63
C ILE A 121 1.76 0.60 -10.71
N THR A 122 2.28 -0.52 -10.22
CA THR A 122 3.71 -0.87 -10.26
C THR A 122 3.92 -2.32 -10.69
N ALA A 123 5.18 -2.75 -10.76
CA ALA A 123 5.57 -4.14 -10.93
C ALA A 123 6.46 -4.57 -9.76
N LEU A 124 6.21 -5.75 -9.19
CA LEU A 124 7.12 -6.36 -8.22
C LEU A 124 8.20 -7.14 -8.97
N GLN A 125 9.46 -6.80 -8.74
CA GLN A 125 10.61 -7.39 -9.41
C GLN A 125 11.09 -8.67 -8.69
N PRO A 126 11.80 -9.57 -9.38
CA PRO A 126 12.44 -10.72 -8.75
C PRO A 126 13.30 -10.34 -7.54
N GLY A 127 13.26 -11.14 -6.49
CA GLY A 127 13.91 -10.88 -5.20
C GLY A 127 13.10 -10.01 -4.23
N HIS A 128 12.02 -9.36 -4.69
CA HIS A 128 11.10 -8.66 -3.79
C HIS A 128 10.41 -9.68 -2.87
N THR A 129 10.21 -9.32 -1.59
CA THR A 129 9.55 -10.18 -0.61
C THR A 129 8.33 -9.51 -0.02
N PHE A 130 7.31 -10.31 0.26
CA PHE A 130 6.08 -9.87 0.89
C PHE A 130 5.48 -11.00 1.73
N ASP A 131 4.51 -10.68 2.56
CA ASP A 131 3.81 -11.62 3.42
C ASP A 131 2.30 -11.36 3.47
N ARG A 132 1.57 -12.32 4.05
CA ARG A 132 0.12 -12.23 4.26
C ARG A 132 -0.32 -13.03 5.48
N TYR A 133 -1.34 -12.50 6.15
CA TYR A 133 -2.14 -13.17 7.18
C TYR A 133 -3.46 -13.64 6.58
N ASP A 134 -3.50 -14.84 6.02
CA ASP A 134 -4.73 -15.47 5.53
C ASP A 134 -4.43 -16.90 5.05
N GLY A 135 -5.36 -17.48 4.31
CA GLY A 135 -5.27 -18.82 3.79
C GLY A 135 -5.74 -19.83 4.83
N ARG A 136 -5.80 -21.08 4.40
CA ARG A 136 -6.32 -22.17 5.24
C ARG A 136 -5.64 -23.46 4.89
N PHE A 137 -5.56 -24.32 5.90
CA PHE A 137 -5.21 -25.72 5.71
C PHE A 137 -6.49 -26.53 5.60
N ASP A 138 -6.54 -27.45 4.62
CA ASP A 138 -7.57 -28.47 4.59
C ASP A 138 -7.29 -29.56 5.66
N GLU A 139 -8.21 -30.52 5.79
CA GLU A 139 -8.09 -31.64 6.74
C GLU A 139 -6.85 -32.53 6.48
N LYS A 140 -6.26 -32.44 5.28
CA LYS A 140 -5.08 -33.20 4.86
C LYS A 140 -3.79 -32.40 5.04
N GLY A 141 -3.87 -31.16 5.53
CA GLY A 141 -2.73 -30.26 5.72
C GLY A 141 -2.27 -29.55 4.45
N ASN A 142 -3.05 -29.57 3.36
CA ASN A 142 -2.73 -28.78 2.18
C ASN A 142 -3.12 -27.31 2.42
N PHE A 143 -2.18 -26.40 2.14
CA PHE A 143 -2.42 -24.97 2.24
C PHE A 143 -3.06 -24.44 0.95
N THR A 144 -4.05 -23.55 1.10
CA THR A 144 -4.67 -22.79 0.00
C THR A 144 -4.86 -21.33 0.41
N ASP A 145 -4.56 -20.42 -0.50
CA ASP A 145 -4.75 -18.98 -0.35
C ASP A 145 -5.20 -18.32 -1.67
N GLN A 146 -6.46 -17.91 -1.68
CA GLN A 146 -7.11 -17.23 -2.81
C GLN A 146 -7.01 -15.70 -2.70
N GLY A 147 -6.36 -15.20 -1.65
CA GLY A 147 -6.17 -13.78 -1.39
C GLY A 147 -5.20 -13.12 -2.37
N LYS A 148 -5.36 -11.81 -2.53
CA LYS A 148 -4.54 -10.97 -3.43
C LYS A 148 -3.86 -9.80 -2.74
N PHE A 149 -4.17 -9.55 -1.46
CA PHE A 149 -3.60 -8.42 -0.72
C PHE A 149 -2.39 -8.88 0.10
N VAL A 150 -1.24 -8.24 -0.08
CA VAL A 150 -0.02 -8.58 0.66
C VAL A 150 0.64 -7.31 1.16
N ALA A 151 1.59 -7.43 2.07
CA ALA A 151 2.40 -6.29 2.50
C ALA A 151 3.88 -6.67 2.44
N PRO A 152 4.80 -5.70 2.32
CA PRO A 152 6.20 -5.94 2.61
C PRO A 152 6.37 -6.57 4.01
N ILE A 153 7.37 -7.45 4.14
CA ILE A 153 7.60 -8.26 5.35
C ILE A 153 7.88 -7.43 6.61
N ASP A 154 8.33 -6.20 6.45
CA ASP A 154 8.69 -5.27 7.52
C ASP A 154 7.52 -4.36 7.96
N VAL A 155 6.37 -4.42 7.29
CA VAL A 155 5.17 -3.66 7.68
C VAL A 155 4.56 -4.27 8.94
N PRO A 156 4.54 -3.55 10.09
CA PRO A 156 3.95 -4.04 11.33
C PRO A 156 2.45 -4.31 11.20
N PHE A 157 1.91 -5.25 11.97
CA PHE A 157 0.50 -5.66 11.87
C PHE A 157 -0.49 -4.49 11.99
N ASP A 158 -0.27 -3.58 12.93
CA ASP A 158 -1.14 -2.41 13.13
C ASP A 158 -1.13 -1.43 11.95
N GLN A 159 -0.05 -1.41 11.18
CA GLN A 159 0.03 -0.60 9.96
C GLN A 159 -0.71 -1.23 8.77
N ARG A 160 -1.15 -2.48 8.89
CA ARG A 160 -1.95 -3.19 7.88
C ARG A 160 -3.45 -2.97 8.05
N ALA A 161 -3.88 -2.43 9.19
CA ALA A 161 -5.27 -2.16 9.53
C ALA A 161 -6.22 -3.35 9.29
N LEU A 162 -5.79 -4.55 9.71
CA LEU A 162 -6.59 -5.79 9.65
C LEU A 162 -7.29 -6.05 11.00
N PRO A 163 -8.40 -6.81 11.03
CA PRO A 163 -8.99 -7.29 12.28
C PRO A 163 -8.02 -8.17 13.07
N ASP A 164 -8.09 -8.14 14.41
CA ASP A 164 -7.20 -8.94 15.27
C ASP A 164 -7.30 -10.45 15.01
N SER A 165 -8.44 -10.94 14.53
CA SER A 165 -8.60 -12.34 14.11
C SER A 165 -7.60 -12.77 13.03
N SER A 166 -7.09 -11.84 12.20
CA SER A 166 -6.09 -12.16 11.19
C SER A 166 -4.77 -12.66 11.79
N LEU A 167 -4.43 -12.31 13.03
CA LEU A 167 -3.26 -12.87 13.74
C LEU A 167 -3.40 -14.37 14.05
N LYS A 168 -4.63 -14.90 14.00
CA LYS A 168 -4.93 -16.32 14.19
C LYS A 168 -4.94 -17.09 12.87
N SER A 169 -4.91 -16.39 11.74
CA SER A 169 -4.79 -17.00 10.42
C SER A 169 -3.35 -17.47 10.17
N PRO A 170 -3.13 -18.39 9.21
CA PRO A 170 -1.79 -18.71 8.76
C PRO A 170 -1.03 -17.45 8.32
N TYR A 171 0.24 -17.38 8.70
CA TYR A 171 1.16 -16.34 8.27
C TYR A 171 2.17 -16.97 7.30
N ARG A 172 2.30 -16.38 6.11
CA ARG A 172 3.19 -16.88 5.06
C ARG A 172 3.96 -15.72 4.43
N GLN A 173 5.22 -15.99 4.11
CA GLN A 173 6.10 -15.08 3.39
C GLN A 173 6.41 -15.68 2.02
N TYR A 174 6.63 -14.82 1.04
CA TYR A 174 6.94 -15.19 -0.33
C TYR A 174 8.05 -14.32 -0.91
N GLU A 175 8.80 -14.91 -1.85
CA GLU A 175 9.77 -14.21 -2.69
C GLU A 175 9.29 -14.24 -4.14
N VAL A 176 9.36 -13.10 -4.81
CA VAL A 176 9.08 -12.95 -6.23
C VAL A 176 10.22 -13.54 -7.06
N LEU A 177 9.89 -14.43 -7.99
CA LEU A 177 10.83 -15.10 -8.89
C LEU A 177 10.80 -14.53 -10.30
N LYS A 178 9.65 -14.02 -10.73
CA LYS A 178 9.44 -13.39 -12.05
C LYS A 178 8.72 -12.06 -11.84
N PRO A 179 8.95 -11.04 -12.69
CA PRO A 179 8.23 -9.78 -12.59
C PRO A 179 6.70 -10.00 -12.54
N ILE A 180 6.04 -9.41 -11.56
CA ILE A 180 4.57 -9.39 -11.44
C ILE A 180 4.11 -7.99 -11.85
N PRO A 181 3.59 -7.78 -13.06
CA PRO A 181 3.09 -6.49 -13.51
C PRO A 181 1.72 -6.18 -12.89
N GLU A 182 1.23 -4.96 -13.11
CA GLU A 182 -0.14 -4.55 -12.76
C GLU A 182 -0.50 -4.70 -11.27
N VAL A 183 0.47 -4.47 -10.40
CA VAL A 183 0.28 -4.50 -8.95
C VAL A 183 -0.19 -3.12 -8.48
N ASN A 184 -1.35 -3.03 -7.85
CA ASN A 184 -1.76 -1.81 -7.18
C ASN A 184 -0.97 -1.66 -5.88
N SER A 185 -0.31 -0.51 -5.70
CA SER A 185 0.54 -0.18 -4.57
C SER A 185 0.02 1.09 -3.89
N GLY A 186 -0.01 1.08 -2.56
CA GLY A 186 -0.39 2.25 -1.78
C GLY A 186 -0.44 1.93 -0.29
N ASN A 187 -0.73 2.93 0.51
CA ASN A 187 -0.84 2.75 1.96
C ASN A 187 -2.20 2.15 2.33
N ALA A 188 -2.26 1.28 3.33
CA ALA A 188 -3.51 0.79 3.91
C ALA A 188 -4.25 1.93 4.63
N ALA A 189 -5.57 2.05 4.46
CA ALA A 189 -6.39 3.02 5.19
C ALA A 189 -6.38 2.75 6.71
N PRO A 190 -6.46 3.78 7.57
CA PRO A 190 -6.61 3.57 9.01
C PRO A 190 -7.98 2.93 9.27
N TRP A 191 -8.02 1.72 9.82
CA TRP A 191 -9.25 0.93 9.94
C TRP A 191 -9.20 -0.04 11.11
N PHE A 192 -10.36 -0.56 11.54
CA PHE A 192 -10.48 -1.49 12.68
C PHE A 192 -9.82 -1.02 13.99
N GLY A 193 -9.77 0.30 14.20
CA GLY A 193 -9.13 0.90 15.38
C GLY A 193 -7.60 0.91 15.31
N LYS A 194 -7.02 0.61 14.15
CA LYS A 194 -5.58 0.56 13.91
C LYS A 194 -5.13 1.74 13.03
N PRO A 195 -3.88 2.21 13.20
CA PRO A 195 -3.36 3.37 12.48
C PRO A 195 -3.28 3.17 10.96
N GLY A 196 -3.09 1.94 10.48
CA GLY A 196 -2.86 1.70 9.05
C GLY A 196 -1.59 2.40 8.55
N MET A 197 -1.64 2.96 7.35
CA MET A 197 -0.55 3.68 6.69
C MET A 197 0.65 2.85 6.24
N GLY A 198 0.69 1.54 6.53
CA GLY A 198 1.70 0.65 5.98
C GLY A 198 1.50 0.43 4.49
N THR A 199 2.58 0.19 3.75
CA THR A 199 2.49 -0.20 2.34
C THR A 199 1.73 -1.51 2.21
N GLN A 200 0.80 -1.57 1.27
CA GLN A 200 0.16 -2.81 0.83
C GLN A 200 0.18 -2.92 -0.70
N TYR A 201 0.11 -4.15 -1.17
CA TYR A 201 0.00 -4.48 -2.58
C TYR A 201 -1.27 -5.29 -2.83
N GLN A 202 -1.97 -4.99 -3.91
CA GLN A 202 -2.98 -5.88 -4.47
C GLN A 202 -2.43 -6.49 -5.76
N LEU A 203 -2.24 -7.80 -5.74
CA LEU A 203 -1.70 -8.60 -6.82
C LEU A 203 -2.76 -8.84 -7.91
N PRO A 204 -2.37 -9.03 -9.18
CA PRO A 204 -3.32 -9.33 -10.26
C PRO A 204 -3.93 -10.74 -10.12
N MET A 205 -3.20 -11.67 -9.52
CA MET A 205 -3.57 -13.08 -9.30
C MET A 205 -3.56 -13.42 -7.81
N SER A 206 -4.24 -14.50 -7.44
CA SER A 206 -4.17 -15.05 -6.08
C SER A 206 -2.80 -15.63 -5.76
N ILE A 207 -2.52 -15.83 -4.46
CA ILE A 207 -1.30 -16.49 -3.99
C ILE A 207 -1.15 -17.89 -4.61
N ASP A 208 -2.21 -18.72 -4.57
CA ASP A 208 -2.18 -20.06 -5.14
C ASP A 208 -1.86 -20.05 -6.65
N GLU A 209 -2.45 -19.12 -7.40
CA GLU A 209 -2.17 -18.96 -8.84
C GLU A 209 -0.71 -18.53 -9.07
N LEU A 210 -0.20 -17.54 -8.32
CA LEU A 210 1.17 -17.07 -8.45
C LEU A 210 2.20 -18.14 -8.11
N VAL A 211 1.94 -18.98 -7.11
CA VAL A 211 2.79 -20.13 -6.77
C VAL A 211 2.74 -21.17 -7.89
N LYS A 212 1.54 -21.53 -8.35
CA LYS A 212 1.34 -22.53 -9.41
C LYS A 212 2.02 -22.14 -10.72
N GLU A 213 1.93 -20.88 -11.12
CA GLU A 213 2.54 -20.34 -12.35
C GLU A 213 4.03 -19.98 -12.17
N GLY A 214 4.57 -20.17 -10.96
CA GLY A 214 5.98 -19.97 -10.63
C GLY A 214 6.44 -18.52 -10.67
N PHE A 215 5.54 -17.57 -10.38
CA PHE A 215 5.88 -16.16 -10.17
C PHE A 215 6.44 -15.91 -8.78
N ILE A 216 6.00 -16.69 -7.79
CA ILE A 216 6.48 -16.59 -6.40
C ILE A 216 6.75 -17.98 -5.83
N LYS A 217 7.55 -18.03 -4.78
CA LYS A 217 7.71 -19.21 -3.93
C LYS A 217 7.52 -18.84 -2.45
N PRO A 218 7.00 -19.75 -1.62
CA PRO A 218 7.03 -19.54 -0.17
C PRO A 218 8.47 -19.52 0.34
N ILE A 219 8.73 -18.67 1.33
CA ILE A 219 10.01 -18.59 2.05
C ILE A 219 9.78 -18.84 3.55
N LYS A 220 10.88 -18.96 4.31
CA LYS A 220 10.87 -19.28 5.74
C LYS A 220 10.90 -18.03 6.59
#